data_AF-A0A6V7KE07-F1
#
_entry.id   AF-A0A6V7KE07-F1
#
_cell.length_a   1.000
_cell.length_b   1.000
_cell.length_c   1.000
_cell.angle_alpha   90.00
_cell.angle_beta   90.00
_cell.angle_gamma   90.00
#
_symmetry.space_group_name_H-M   'P 1'
#
loop_
_entity.id
_entity.type
_entity.pdbx_description
1 polymer ?
#
loop_
_entity_poly.entity_id
_entity_poly.type
_entity_poly.pdbx_seq_one_letter_code
_entity_poly.pdbx_strand_id
1 'polypeptide(L)' 'RQAMLCILADNCDEPMYKKLVTGLCNEHNIPLIKVDNNKKLGEWAGLCKIDNAGKARKVVGCSCVVIK' A
#
# COMPACT_ATOMS: atom_id res chain seq x y z
N ARG A 1 0.38 19.96 3.26
CA ARG A 1 -0.37 18.76 2.80
C ARG A 1 0.52 18.06 1.78
N GLN A 2 0.93 16.82 2.05
CA GLN A 2 1.86 16.07 1.19
C GLN A 2 1.33 14.65 0.89
N ALA A 3 0.05 14.40 1.11
CA ALA A 3 -0.57 13.11 0.84
C ALA A 3 -1.88 13.38 0.10
N MET A 4 -1.96 12.93 -1.15
CA MET A 4 -3.15 12.99 -2.00
C MET A 4 -3.96 11.70 -1.94
N LEU A 5 -3.30 10.55 -1.70
CA LEU A 5 -3.95 9.24 -1.64
C LEU A 5 -3.20 8.32 -0.68
N CYS A 6 -3.94 7.54 0.10
CA CYS A 6 -3.39 6.46 0.94
C CYS A 6 -3.97 5.12 0.50
N ILE A 7 -3.10 4.13 0.33
CA ILE A 7 -3.50 2.76 0.01
C ILE A 7 -3.01 1.84 1.12
N LEU A 8 -3.91 1.05 1.69
CA LEU A 8 -3.66 0.17 2.82
C LEU A 8 -3.93 -1.29 2.41
N ALA A 9 -2.99 -2.18 2.71
CA ALA A 9 -3.18 -3.61 2.52
C ALA A 9 -4.00 -4.20 3.69
N ASP A 10 -5.00 -5.02 3.40
CA ASP A 10 -5.81 -5.67 4.44
C ASP A 10 -5.07 -6.85 5.10
N ASN A 11 -4.07 -7.43 4.43
CA ASN A 11 -3.21 -8.48 4.99
C ASN A 11 -2.13 -7.95 5.97
N CYS A 12 -2.48 -7.01 6.83
CA CYS A 12 -1.59 -6.52 7.90
C CYS A 12 -2.00 -7.19 9.21
N ASP A 13 -1.08 -7.94 9.82
CA ASP A 13 -1.32 -8.76 11.01
C ASP A 13 -1.74 -7.94 12.24
N GLU A 14 -1.39 -6.64 12.28
CA GLU A 14 -1.75 -5.76 13.39
C GLU A 14 -2.98 -4.88 13.07
N PRO A 15 -4.11 -5.08 13.76
CA PRO A 15 -5.32 -4.26 13.57
C PRO A 15 -5.13 -2.81 14.04
N MET A 16 -4.16 -2.56 14.92
CA MET A 16 -3.82 -1.22 15.41
C MET A 16 -3.26 -0.35 14.27
N TYR A 17 -2.48 -0.95 13.36
CA TYR A 17 -1.94 -0.27 12.20
C TYR A 17 -3.04 0.22 11.26
N LYS A 18 -4.03 -0.64 10.97
CA LYS A 18 -5.19 -0.26 10.13
C LYS A 18 -5.99 0.89 10.74
N LYS A 19 -6.18 0.88 12.06
CA LYS A 19 -6.92 1.93 12.78
C LYS A 19 -6.19 3.27 12.72
N LEU A 20 -4.87 3.27 12.93
CA LEU A 20 -4.06 4.48 12.91
C LEU A 20 -4.05 5.12 11.52
N VAL A 21 -3.84 4.33 10.47
CA VAL A 21 -3.86 4.83 9.08
C VAL A 21 -5.26 5.34 8.70
N THR A 22 -6.32 4.63 9.09
CA THR A 22 -7.69 5.06 8.82
C THR A 22 -8.03 6.37 9.55
N GLY A 23 -7.61 6.52 10.80
CA GLY A 23 -7.81 7.75 11.58
C GLY A 23 -7.14 8.95 10.94
N LEU A 24 -5.85 8.82 10.63
CA LEU A 24 -5.07 9.89 9.99
C LEU A 24 -5.64 10.28 8.61
N CYS A 25 -6.08 9.29 7.81
CA CYS A 25 -6.69 9.58 6.50
C CYS A 25 -8.03 10.31 6.65
N ASN A 26 -8.82 9.98 7.68
CA ASN A 26 -10.11 10.62 7.94
C ASN A 26 -9.93 12.07 8.43
N GLU A 27 -8.99 12.32 9.35
CA GLU A 27 -8.69 13.67 9.85
C GLU A 27 -8.23 14.62 8.73
N HIS A 28 -7.48 14.10 7.76
CA HIS A 28 -6.91 14.90 6.68
C HIS A 28 -7.73 14.88 5.37
N ASN A 29 -8.89 14.20 5.33
CA ASN A 29 -9.72 14.03 4.13
C ASN A 29 -8.94 13.44 2.94
N ILE A 30 -8.08 12.45 3.22
CA ILE A 30 -7.32 11.75 2.18
C ILE A 30 -8.14 10.52 1.77
N PRO A 31 -8.40 10.32 0.46
CA PRO A 31 -9.05 9.10 -0.02
C PRO A 31 -8.22 7.88 0.36
N LEU A 32 -8.87 6.93 1.04
CA LEU A 32 -8.26 5.67 1.48
C LEU A 32 -8.78 4.52 0.62
N ILE A 33 -7.86 3.79 -0.01
CA ILE A 33 -8.16 2.57 -0.78
C ILE A 33 -7.64 1.36 0.00
N LYS A 34 -8.49 0.35 0.16
CA LYS A 34 -8.11 -0.93 0.77
C LYS A 34 -7.87 -1.97 -0.32
N VAL A 35 -6.77 -2.72 -0.21
CA VAL A 35 -6.40 -3.79 -1.15
C VAL A 35 -6.13 -5.06 -0.35
N ASP A 36 -6.69 -6.20 -0.76
CA ASP A 36 -6.57 -7.45 -0.01
C ASP A 36 -5.14 -8.02 0.04
N ASN A 37 -4.32 -7.76 -0.98
CA ASN A 37 -3.04 -8.43 -1.16
C ASN A 37 -1.85 -7.45 -1.16
N ASN A 38 -1.00 -7.58 -0.14
CA ASN A 38 0.22 -6.78 0.04
C ASN A 38 1.26 -6.98 -1.08
N LYS A 39 1.31 -8.17 -1.71
CA LYS A 39 2.20 -8.43 -2.84
C LYS A 39 1.73 -7.70 -4.10
N LYS A 40 0.42 -7.73 -4.39
CA LYS A 40 -0.14 -6.96 -5.52
C LYS A 40 0.12 -5.46 -5.32
N LEU A 41 -0.06 -4.98 -4.09
CA LEU A 41 0.25 -3.60 -3.76
C LEU A 41 1.74 -3.27 -3.96
N GLY A 42 2.63 -4.19 -3.58
CA GLY A 42 4.06 -4.08 -3.85
C GLY A 42 4.39 -4.02 -5.35
N GLU A 43 3.74 -4.84 -6.17
CA GLU A 43 3.86 -4.78 -7.63
C GLU A 43 3.40 -3.43 -8.18
N TRP A 44 2.25 -2.91 -7.70
CA TRP A 44 1.72 -1.60 -8.11
C TRP A 44 2.63 -0.44 -7.69
N ALA A 45 3.28 -0.56 -6.54
CA ALA A 45 4.27 0.41 -6.06
C ALA A 45 5.62 0.30 -6.76
N GLY A 46 5.82 -0.68 -7.65
CA GLY A 46 7.09 -0.92 -8.33
C GLY A 46 8.16 -1.59 -7.47
N LEU A 47 7.78 -2.16 -6.31
CA LEU A 47 8.68 -2.92 -5.42
C LEU A 47 8.92 -4.35 -5.94
N CYS A 48 9.24 -4.46 -7.22
CA CYS A 48 9.45 -5.71 -7.93
C CYS A 48 10.70 -5.62 -8.80
N LYS A 49 11.44 -6.74 -8.91
CA LYS A 49 12.48 -6.87 -9.93
C LYS A 49 11.88 -7.48 -11.18
N ILE A 50 11.99 -6.77 -12.29
CA ILE A 50 11.56 -7.27 -13.60
C ILE A 50 12.69 -8.13 -14.16
N ASP A 51 12.40 -9.39 -14.46
CA ASP A 51 13.33 -10.29 -15.16
C ASP A 51 13.31 -9.98 -16.67
N ASN A 52 14.31 -10.41 -17.44
CA ASN A 52 14.42 -10.09 -18.88
C ASN A 52 13.24 -10.61 -19.73
N ALA A 53 12.43 -11.53 -19.18
CA ALA A 53 11.20 -12.04 -19.79
C ALA A 53 9.93 -11.25 -19.40
N GLY A 54 10.06 -10.08 -18.75
CA GLY A 54 8.92 -9.24 -18.35
C GLY A 54 8.10 -9.78 -17.18
N LYS A 55 8.57 -10.85 -16.50
CA LYS A 55 7.92 -11.40 -15.31
C LYS A 55 8.45 -10.73 -14.04
N ALA A 56 7.52 -10.31 -13.20
CA ALA A 56 7.76 -9.82 -11.85
C ALA A 56 8.37 -10.93 -10.98
N ARG A 57 9.62 -10.76 -10.53
CA ARG A 57 10.27 -11.62 -9.54
C ARG A 57 10.68 -10.80 -8.31
N LYS A 58 10.71 -11.47 -7.14
CA LYS A 58 11.04 -10.85 -5.84
C LYS A 58 10.18 -9.61 -5.52
N VAL A 59 8.86 -9.76 -5.64
CA VAL A 59 7.91 -8.75 -5.17
C VAL A 59 8.05 -8.61 -3.66
N VAL A 60 8.38 -7.40 -3.19
CA VAL A 60 8.35 -7.06 -1.78
C VAL A 60 6.92 -6.64 -1.42
N GLY A 61 6.33 -7.28 -0.43
CA GLY A 61 5.01 -6.90 0.05
C GLY A 61 5.03 -5.49 0.63
N CYS A 62 4.03 -4.69 0.25
CA CYS A 62 3.86 -3.36 0.79
C CYS A 62 2.60 -3.32 1.67
N SER A 63 2.73 -2.80 2.89
CA SER A 63 1.61 -2.66 3.82
C SER A 63 0.87 -1.33 3.65
N CYS A 64 1.59 -0.26 3.27
CA CYS A 64 1.03 1.07 3.08
C CYS A 64 1.76 1.81 1.94
N VAL A 65 1.00 2.48 1.07
CA VAL A 65 1.56 3.39 0.07
C VAL A 65 0.86 4.74 0.20
N VAL A 66 1.65 5.81 0.20
CA VAL A 66 1.15 7.18 0.21
C VAL A 66 1.61 7.86 -1.06
N ILE A 67 0.66 8.41 -1.81
CA ILE A 67 0.94 9.22 -2.99
C ILE A 67 1.00 10.67 -2.53
N LYS A 68 2.12 11.33 -2.84
CA LYS A 68 2.34 12.74 -2.55
C LYS A 68 1.78 13.66 -3.61
#